data_AF-A0A011V6T9-F1
#
_entry.id   AF-A0A011V6T9-F1
#
_cell.length_a   1.000
_cell.length_b   1.000
_cell.length_c   1.000
_cell.angle_alpha   90.00
_cell.angle_beta   90.00
_cell.angle_gamma   90.00
#
_symmetry.space_group_name_H-M   'P 1'
#
loop_
_entity.id
_entity.type
_entity.pdbx_description
1 polymer ?
#
loop_
_entity_poly.entity_id
_entity_poly.type
_entity_poly.pdbx_seq_one_letter_code
_entity_poly.pdbx_strand_id
1 'polypeptide(L)'
;MEFYLPTTTGEWLAWGSAAVTALAGLVMLFAPGITMKLLRLQPINGRPEGYGSIRATLAGPYLGVGIGCLVFAQPFLWVVLGSVWGFALFGRFISMMSDAGGRKGGPSGGRFYGSLAALVEFVLAAGPLLYAFGFIS
;
A
#
# COMPACT_ATOMS: atom_id res chain seq x y z
N MET A 1 19.77 18.46 -8.88
CA MET A 1 19.46 17.37 -7.93
C MET A 1 20.12 16.12 -8.47
N GLU A 2 21.11 15.57 -7.77
CA GLU A 2 21.63 14.25 -8.11
C GLU A 2 20.57 13.21 -7.79
N PHE A 3 20.43 12.21 -8.64
CA PHE A 3 19.48 11.12 -8.44
C PHE A 3 19.95 10.27 -7.27
N TYR A 4 19.12 10.14 -6.24
CA TYR A 4 19.45 9.39 -5.04
C TYR A 4 19.45 7.89 -5.33
N LEU A 5 20.61 7.24 -5.22
CA LEU A 5 20.76 5.80 -5.36
C LEU A 5 21.10 5.18 -4.00
N PRO A 6 20.38 4.13 -3.57
CA PRO A 6 20.60 3.54 -2.26
C PRO A 6 21.99 2.91 -2.14
N THR A 7 22.63 3.12 -0.99
CA THR A 7 23.98 2.64 -0.69
C THR A 7 24.01 1.50 0.32
N THR A 8 23.01 1.43 1.19
CA THR A 8 22.93 0.43 2.26
C THR A 8 21.73 -0.51 2.11
N THR A 9 21.79 -1.68 2.75
CA THR A 9 20.75 -2.71 2.64
C THR A 9 19.40 -2.23 3.20
N GLY A 10 19.40 -1.51 4.32
CA GLY A 10 18.19 -0.95 4.91
C GLY A 10 17.54 0.11 4.03
N GLU A 11 18.36 0.93 3.39
CA GLU A 11 17.93 1.96 2.45
C GLU A 11 17.33 1.36 1.17
N TRP A 12 17.90 0.27 0.66
CA TRP A 12 17.32 -0.50 -0.46
C TRP A 12 15.92 -1.04 -0.14
N LEU A 13 15.66 -1.46 1.10
CA LEU A 13 14.34 -1.88 1.53
C LEU A 13 13.34 -0.73 1.57
N ALA A 14 13.74 0.42 2.14
CA ALA A 14 12.89 1.62 2.18
C ALA A 14 12.58 2.15 0.78
N TRP A 15 13.60 2.25 -0.07
CA TRP A 15 13.50 2.67 -1.46
C TRP A 15 12.64 1.69 -2.28
N GLY A 16 12.85 0.38 -2.09
CA GLY A 16 12.04 -0.66 -2.74
C GLY A 16 10.56 -0.55 -2.38
N SER A 17 10.25 -0.32 -1.09
CA SER A 17 8.87 -0.06 -0.66
C SER A 17 8.29 1.20 -1.32
N ALA A 18 9.06 2.28 -1.44
CA ALA A 18 8.60 3.49 -2.14
C ALA A 18 8.35 3.24 -3.63
N ALA A 19 9.24 2.50 -4.30
CA ALA A 19 9.10 2.13 -5.71
C ALA A 19 7.83 1.29 -5.95
N VAL A 20 7.60 0.27 -5.11
CA VAL A 20 6.37 -0.55 -5.18
C VAL A 20 5.13 0.30 -4.94
N THR A 21 5.19 1.23 -3.98
CA THR A 21 4.07 2.13 -3.64
C THR A 21 3.74 3.09 -4.78
N ALA A 22 4.77 3.68 -5.40
CA ALA A 22 4.62 4.55 -6.56
C ALA A 22 4.04 3.78 -7.76
N LEU A 23 4.55 2.57 -8.03
CA LEU A 23 4.05 1.72 -9.11
C LEU A 23 2.59 1.30 -8.87
N ALA A 24 2.25 0.93 -7.64
CA ALA A 24 0.87 0.63 -7.25
C ALA A 24 -0.04 1.83 -7.47
N GLY A 25 0.38 3.03 -7.04
CA GLY A 25 -0.33 4.28 -7.30
C GLY A 25 -0.52 4.54 -8.80
N LEU A 26 0.49 4.27 -9.62
CA LEU A 26 0.42 4.46 -11.07
C LEU A 26 -0.58 3.50 -11.72
N VAL A 27 -0.58 2.23 -11.30
CA VAL A 27 -1.58 1.23 -11.74
C VAL A 27 -2.98 1.65 -11.32
N MET A 28 -3.17 2.13 -10.08
CA MET A 28 -4.47 2.60 -9.58
C MET A 28 -4.98 3.82 -10.37
N LEU A 29 -4.07 4.71 -10.79
CA LEU A 29 -4.43 5.92 -11.53
C LEU A 29 -4.84 5.59 -12.98
N PHE A 30 -4.04 4.81 -13.69
CA PHE A 30 -4.26 4.54 -15.12
C PHE A 30 -5.16 3.34 -15.39
N ALA A 31 -5.11 2.31 -14.54
CA ALA A 31 -5.84 1.06 -14.69
C ALA A 31 -6.75 0.71 -13.49
N PRO A 32 -7.71 1.59 -13.11
CA PRO A 32 -8.55 1.41 -11.92
C PRO A 32 -9.41 0.15 -11.97
N GLY A 33 -9.74 -0.37 -13.17
CA GLY A 33 -10.47 -1.62 -13.33
C GLY A 33 -9.69 -2.85 -12.86
N ILE A 34 -8.36 -2.84 -13.00
CA ILE A 34 -7.49 -3.91 -12.47
C ILE A 34 -7.51 -3.85 -10.95
N THR A 35 -7.36 -2.65 -10.38
CA THR A 35 -7.45 -2.42 -8.93
C THR A 35 -8.79 -2.87 -8.35
N MET A 36 -9.90 -2.53 -8.99
CA MET A 36 -11.23 -2.95 -8.55
C MET A 36 -11.38 -4.48 -8.55
N LYS A 37 -10.89 -5.16 -9.61
CA LYS A 37 -10.90 -6.63 -9.66
C LYS A 37 -10.02 -7.25 -8.57
N LEU A 38 -8.82 -6.71 -8.35
CA LEU A 38 -7.89 -7.17 -7.32
C LEU A 38 -8.51 -7.04 -5.93
N LEU A 39 -9.09 -5.88 -5.62
CA LEU A 39 -9.76 -5.58 -4.36
C LEU A 39 -11.16 -6.22 -4.25
N ARG A 40 -11.63 -6.92 -5.29
CA ARG A 40 -12.97 -7.52 -5.39
C ARG A 40 -14.11 -6.49 -5.18
N LEU A 41 -13.88 -5.25 -5.60
CA LEU A 41 -14.84 -4.16 -5.54
C LEU A 41 -15.70 -4.13 -6.80
N GLN A 42 -16.97 -3.72 -6.64
CA GLN A 42 -17.86 -3.42 -7.75
C GLN A 42 -18.44 -2.00 -7.60
N PRO A 43 -18.41 -1.18 -8.66
CA PRO A 43 -19.06 0.12 -8.65
C PRO A 43 -20.57 -0.05 -8.54
N ILE A 44 -21.21 0.76 -7.70
CA ILE A 44 -22.66 0.76 -7.56
C ILE A 44 -23.32 1.08 -8.91
N ASN A 45 -24.16 0.17 -9.40
CA ASN A 45 -24.85 0.28 -10.69
C ASN A 45 -23.93 0.59 -11.89
N GLY A 46 -22.65 0.19 -11.83
CA GLY A 46 -21.70 0.47 -12.91
C GLY A 46 -21.33 1.94 -13.08
N ARG A 47 -21.62 2.80 -12.09
CA ARG A 47 -21.37 4.25 -12.19
C ARG A 47 -19.87 4.56 -12.34
N PRO A 48 -19.50 5.49 -13.23
CA PRO A 48 -18.11 5.84 -13.48
C PRO A 48 -17.44 6.49 -12.25
N GLU A 49 -18.23 7.03 -11.33
CA GLU A 49 -17.80 7.60 -10.05
C GLU A 49 -16.94 6.62 -9.22
N GLY A 50 -17.23 5.32 -9.30
CA GLY A 50 -16.45 4.30 -8.60
C GLY A 50 -15.03 4.13 -9.14
N TYR A 51 -14.81 4.38 -10.44
CA TYR A 51 -13.45 4.43 -10.99
C TYR A 51 -12.76 5.75 -10.66
N GLY A 52 -13.53 6.84 -10.59
CA GLY A 52 -13.04 8.16 -10.17
C GLY A 52 -12.48 8.16 -8.75
N SER A 53 -13.16 7.50 -7.80
CA SER A 53 -12.69 7.40 -6.41
C SER A 53 -11.41 6.60 -6.28
N ILE A 54 -11.23 5.52 -7.05
CA ILE A 54 -9.97 4.77 -7.09
C ILE A 54 -8.83 5.67 -7.59
N ARG A 55 -9.06 6.47 -8.63
CA ARG A 55 -8.05 7.38 -9.18
C ARG A 55 -7.69 8.52 -8.24
N ALA A 56 -8.67 9.16 -7.64
CA ALA A 56 -8.43 10.34 -6.81
C ALA A 56 -8.03 9.96 -5.38
N THR A 57 -8.82 9.13 -4.73
CA THR A 57 -8.71 8.85 -3.28
C THR A 57 -7.71 7.75 -2.98
N LEU A 58 -7.63 6.72 -3.83
CA LEU A 58 -6.68 5.62 -3.61
C LEU A 58 -5.35 5.89 -4.33
N ALA A 59 -5.36 6.24 -5.62
CA ALA A 59 -4.11 6.37 -6.38
C ALA A 59 -3.28 7.60 -5.96
N GLY A 60 -3.93 8.74 -5.74
CA GLY A 60 -3.27 10.02 -5.45
C GLY A 60 -2.30 9.96 -4.27
N PRO A 61 -2.74 9.57 -3.06
CA PRO A 61 -1.86 9.48 -1.89
C PRO A 61 -0.71 8.50 -2.07
N TYR A 62 -0.96 7.32 -2.64
CA TYR A 62 0.07 6.30 -2.86
C TYR A 62 1.12 6.77 -3.87
N LEU A 63 0.68 7.38 -4.97
CA LEU A 63 1.57 7.91 -6.00
C LEU A 63 2.38 9.09 -5.48
N GLY A 64 1.74 10.04 -4.78
CA GLY A 64 2.38 11.23 -4.23
C GLY A 64 3.43 10.90 -3.17
N VAL A 65 3.09 10.04 -2.20
CA VAL A 65 4.03 9.63 -1.15
C VAL A 65 5.15 8.78 -1.75
N GLY A 66 4.84 7.84 -2.65
CA GLY A 66 5.85 6.99 -3.30
C GLY A 66 6.86 7.80 -4.10
N ILE A 67 6.40 8.68 -5.00
CA ILE A 67 7.30 9.55 -5.79
C ILE A 67 8.05 10.52 -4.87
N GLY A 68 7.38 11.10 -3.88
CA GLY A 68 8.02 12.00 -2.91
C GLY A 68 9.20 11.33 -2.20
N CYS A 69 9.03 10.09 -1.75
CA CYS A 69 10.10 9.32 -1.12
C CYS A 69 11.27 9.06 -2.08
N LEU A 70 10.99 8.71 -3.34
CA LEU A 70 12.04 8.42 -4.34
C LEU A 70 12.84 9.68 -4.74
N VAL A 71 12.19 10.85 -4.81
CA VAL A 71 12.82 12.09 -5.25
C VAL A 71 13.58 12.78 -4.13
N PHE A 72 13.02 12.80 -2.91
CA PHE A 72 13.57 13.59 -1.80
C PHE A 72 14.36 12.77 -0.79
N ALA A 73 14.10 11.45 -0.68
CA ALA A 73 14.80 10.52 0.20
C ALA A 73 14.98 10.99 1.66
N GLN A 74 14.04 11.77 2.20
CA GLN A 74 14.16 12.33 3.55
C GLN A 74 13.74 11.34 4.64
N PRO A 75 14.40 11.34 5.82
CA PRO A 75 14.05 10.47 6.95
C PRO A 75 12.56 10.50 7.32
N PHE A 76 11.96 11.69 7.37
CA PHE A 76 10.55 11.85 7.71
C PHE A 76 9.60 11.29 6.64
N LEU A 77 9.99 11.28 5.37
CA LEU A 77 9.18 10.70 4.30
C LEU A 77 9.12 9.17 4.41
N TRP A 78 10.19 8.53 4.85
CA TRP A 78 10.19 7.09 5.15
C TRP A 78 9.23 6.76 6.30
N VAL A 79 9.16 7.60 7.34
CA VAL A 79 8.17 7.45 8.42
C VAL A 79 6.75 7.58 7.87
N VAL A 80 6.50 8.56 7.00
CA VAL A 80 5.17 8.75 6.38
C VAL A 80 4.79 7.54 5.53
N LEU A 81 5.69 7.06 4.68
CA LEU A 81 5.47 5.87 3.85
C LEU A 81 5.15 4.64 4.70
N GLY A 82 5.96 4.42 5.74
CA GLY A 82 5.74 3.36 6.71
C GLY A 82 4.40 3.48 7.42
N SER A 83 4.00 4.70 7.79
CA SER A 83 2.73 4.98 8.45
C SER A 83 1.53 4.73 7.53
N VAL A 84 1.61 5.10 6.25
CA VAL A 84 0.56 4.83 5.25
C VAL A 84 0.24 3.34 5.19
N TRP A 85 1.28 2.50 5.05
CA TRP A 85 1.11 1.05 5.02
C TRP A 85 0.75 0.46 6.39
N GLY A 86 1.26 1.04 7.48
CA GLY A 86 0.90 0.63 8.84
C GLY A 86 -0.59 0.86 9.15
N PHE A 87 -1.15 2.00 8.75
CA PHE A 87 -2.59 2.25 8.88
C PHE A 87 -3.42 1.37 7.93
N ALA A 88 -2.93 1.07 6.73
CA ALA A 88 -3.58 0.12 5.82
C ALA A 88 -3.64 -1.29 6.43
N LEU A 89 -2.53 -1.76 7.01
CA LEU A 89 -2.45 -3.03 7.74
C LEU A 89 -3.42 -3.06 8.93
N PHE A 90 -3.47 -1.99 9.71
CA PHE A 90 -4.39 -1.90 10.85
C PHE A 90 -5.85 -1.97 10.41
N GLY A 91 -6.22 -1.24 9.35
CA GLY A 91 -7.54 -1.34 8.72
C GLY A 91 -7.85 -2.76 8.24
N ARG A 92 -6.85 -3.50 7.74
CA ARG A 92 -7.00 -4.90 7.36
C ARG A 92 -7.27 -5.82 8.55
N PHE A 93 -6.63 -5.59 9.69
CA PHE A 93 -6.94 -6.35 10.91
C PHE A 93 -8.39 -6.15 11.35
N ILE A 94 -8.88 -4.91 11.33
CA ILE A 94 -10.30 -4.62 11.62
C ILE A 94 -11.20 -5.38 10.65
N SER A 95 -10.93 -5.29 9.34
CA SER A 95 -11.72 -5.99 8.32
C SER A 95 -11.73 -7.50 8.52
N MET A 96 -10.58 -8.12 8.83
CA MET A 96 -10.51 -9.56 9.07
C MET A 96 -11.27 -9.98 10.34
N MET A 97 -11.26 -9.17 11.40
CA MET A 97 -12.03 -9.42 12.62
C MET A 97 -13.54 -9.30 12.37
N SER A 98 -13.98 -8.29 11.63
CA SER A 98 -15.38 -8.11 11.26
C SER A 98 -15.90 -9.23 10.35
N ASP A 99 -15.09 -9.65 9.38
CA ASP A 99 -15.43 -10.73 8.44
C ASP A 99 -15.43 -12.12 9.09
N ALA A 100 -14.68 -12.32 10.18
CA ALA A 100 -14.65 -13.57 10.92
C ALA A 100 -15.96 -13.86 11.67
N GLY A 101 -16.68 -12.82 12.11
CA GLY A 101 -17.96 -12.96 12.82
C GLY A 101 -19.13 -13.41 11.94
N GLY A 102 -19.09 -13.16 10.63
CA GLY A 102 -20.20 -13.41 9.70
C GLY A 102 -20.14 -14.73 8.91
N ARG A 103 -19.06 -15.51 9.02
CA ARG A 103 -18.73 -16.56 8.01
C ARG A 103 -18.96 -18.00 8.50
N LYS A 104 -20.19 -18.35 8.88
CA LYS A 104 -20.66 -19.75 8.83
C LYS A 104 -21.05 -20.07 7.38
N GLY A 105 -20.07 -20.43 6.52
CA GLY A 105 -20.34 -21.04 5.21
C GLY A 105 -19.80 -20.36 3.94
N GLY A 106 -18.93 -19.35 4.03
CA GLY A 106 -18.32 -18.70 2.85
C GLY A 106 -17.01 -19.36 2.37
N PRO A 107 -16.59 -19.17 1.09
CA PRO A 107 -15.37 -19.77 0.54
C PRO A 107 -14.12 -19.43 1.37
N SER A 108 -13.29 -20.45 1.64
CA SER A 108 -12.01 -20.35 2.38
C SER A 108 -11.04 -19.31 1.78
N GLY A 109 -11.18 -18.98 0.49
CA GLY A 109 -10.33 -18.03 -0.23
C GLY A 109 -10.39 -16.57 0.26
N GLY A 110 -11.40 -16.18 1.04
CA GLY A 110 -11.46 -14.83 1.63
C GLY A 110 -10.42 -14.62 2.74
N ARG A 111 -10.20 -15.65 3.57
CA ARG A 111 -9.25 -15.61 4.69
C ARG A 111 -7.81 -15.56 4.20
N PHE A 112 -7.48 -16.39 3.22
CA PHE A 112 -6.15 -16.43 2.62
C PHE A 112 -5.78 -15.10 1.93
N TYR A 113 -6.72 -14.50 1.18
CA TYR A 113 -6.50 -13.21 0.54
C TYR A 113 -6.23 -12.11 1.58
N GLY A 114 -7.02 -12.04 2.65
CA GLY A 114 -6.84 -11.06 3.72
C GLY A 114 -5.47 -11.19 4.41
N SER A 115 -5.05 -12.42 4.75
CA SER A 115 -3.75 -12.67 5.37
C SER A 115 -2.57 -12.38 4.44
N LEU A 116 -2.65 -12.74 3.16
CA LEU A 116 -1.61 -12.43 2.18
C LEU A 116 -1.47 -10.91 1.99
N ALA A 117 -2.59 -10.21 1.87
CA ALA A 117 -2.59 -8.78 1.69
C ALA A 117 -2.07 -8.05 2.97
N ALA A 118 -2.38 -8.57 4.17
CA ALA A 118 -1.79 -8.08 5.42
C ALA A 118 -0.27 -8.31 5.49
N LEU A 119 0.22 -9.46 5.02
CA LEU A 119 1.66 -9.72 4.94
C LEU A 119 2.37 -8.69 4.04
N VAL A 120 1.80 -8.40 2.87
CA VAL A 120 2.35 -7.40 1.94
C VAL A 120 2.39 -6.01 2.59
N GLU A 121 1.30 -5.58 3.23
CA GLU A 121 1.23 -4.29 3.92
C GLU A 121 2.23 -4.21 5.08
N PHE A 122 2.40 -5.30 5.83
CA PHE A 122 3.38 -5.39 6.89
C PHE A 122 4.81 -5.24 6.37
N VAL A 123 5.18 -5.94 5.29
CA VAL A 123 6.52 -5.83 4.69
C VAL A 123 6.77 -4.41 4.16
N LEU A 124 5.79 -3.82 3.48
CA LEU A 124 5.88 -2.47 2.92
C LEU A 124 5.93 -1.39 4.02
N ALA A 125 5.35 -1.63 5.19
CA ALA A 125 5.45 -0.75 6.35
C ALA A 125 6.79 -0.93 7.10
N ALA A 126 7.19 -2.18 7.35
CA ALA A 126 8.34 -2.50 8.19
C ALA A 126 9.66 -2.00 7.60
N GLY A 127 9.88 -2.18 6.29
CA GLY A 127 11.10 -1.73 5.61
C GLY A 127 11.44 -0.25 5.87
N PRO A 128 10.57 0.69 5.46
CA PRO A 128 10.84 2.11 5.65
C PRO A 128 10.81 2.56 7.12
N LEU A 129 10.00 1.93 8.00
CA LEU A 129 10.01 2.28 9.43
C LEU A 129 11.31 1.84 10.12
N LEU A 130 11.75 0.60 9.88
CA LEU A 130 12.98 0.09 10.47
C LEU A 130 14.19 0.93 10.03
N TYR A 131 14.22 1.33 8.76
CA TYR A 131 15.27 2.23 8.26
C TYR A 131 15.16 3.64 8.86
N ALA A 132 13.96 4.23 8.88
CA ALA A 132 13.74 5.59 9.38
C ALA A 132 14.11 5.76 10.86
N PHE A 133 13.87 4.73 11.69
CA PHE A 133 14.24 4.73 13.10
C PHE A 133 15.68 4.26 13.35
N GLY A 134 16.44 3.89 12.32
CA GLY A 134 17.84 3.48 12.44
C GLY A 134 18.04 2.07 13.02
N PHE A 135 17.02 1.22 12.99
CA PHE A 135 17.14 -0.19 13.42
C PHE A 135 17.89 -1.04 12.40
N ILE A 136 17.89 -0.64 11.12
CA ILE A 136 18.62 -1.28 10.03
C ILE A 136 19.44 -0.23 9.29
N SER A 137 20.67 -0.61 8.92
CA SER A 137 21.62 0.23 8.18
C SER A 137 21.46 0.04 6.70
#